data_AF-A0A951T9X5-F1
#
_entry.id   AF-A0A951T9X5-F1
#
_cell.length_a   1.000
_cell.length_b   1.000
_cell.length_c   1.000
_cell.angle_alpha   90.00
_cell.angle_beta   90.00
_cell.angle_gamma   90.00
#
_symmetry.space_group_name_H-M   'P 1'
#
loop_
_entity.id
_entity.type
_entity.pdbx_description
1 polymer ?
#
loop_
_entity_poly.entity_id
_entity_poly.type
_entity_poly.pdbx_seq_one_letter_code
_entity_poly.pdbx_strand_id
1 'polypeptide(L)'
;MPTDSRQRDLTHDLVLPTLLFAALGGMTWAVRGCSGYGAMAGCMFAGVGWGTAWWFIARRSGGAGARPYRSGWIILAMTFGVGISGARGWMQWSSFFDGKLTLNAAEGVFVPISPAYGFLWLFIAGVPWAGIGACMLAWCASDRTLRGRDWFLRIGCGVGGVVIARFLFEQFPALFLPLYDTLRDQYQDFQTNPSLRRLVGDNRLAVMHLGAYLGFLAYEAGRRDRRNVLLILTVGLVNGAGWSLLHHWKWAPKIWPEYQFNWWRCWESSGGISIGIALGLAYYLVNRPQVGDKGADSFSAPRPNLERFGVWLGLLLGLGLSTRNGLKGWANIYLGNEEYWSGVLWMFFGPALLLGIILTVICIVRNPLPAGFPGKVFPRDQWLMWLTLLVLNVLAQLVTGPHSAMPETSFSVYYALLFLVTAVIVAHYQRMPSPNAA
;
A
#
# COMPACT_ATOMS: atom_id res chain seq x y z
N MET A 1 2.04 33.68 24.78
CA MET A 1 2.05 33.49 23.31
C MET A 1 1.96 32.00 22.99
N PRO A 2 0.86 31.49 22.39
CA PRO A 2 0.62 30.06 22.16
C PRO A 2 1.05 29.52 20.77
N THR A 3 1.78 30.31 19.98
CA THR A 3 2.08 30.03 18.56
C THR A 3 3.01 28.84 18.32
N ASP A 4 3.85 28.48 19.29
CA ASP A 4 4.84 27.39 19.16
C ASP A 4 4.21 25.98 19.17
N SER A 5 3.07 25.79 19.82
CA SER A 5 2.41 24.48 19.90
C SER A 5 1.83 24.05 18.54
N ARG A 6 1.08 24.94 17.88
CA ARG A 6 0.43 24.65 16.59
C ARG A 6 1.42 24.45 15.44
N GLN A 7 2.54 25.16 15.43
CA GLN A 7 3.57 24.96 14.39
C GLN A 7 4.31 23.63 14.58
N ARG A 8 4.62 23.24 15.83
CA ARG A 8 5.18 21.92 16.13
C ARG A 8 4.23 20.80 15.69
N ASP A 9 2.92 20.98 15.82
CA ASP A 9 1.92 19.99 15.41
C ASP A 9 1.94 19.76 13.89
N LEU A 10 2.00 20.80 13.06
CA LEU A 10 1.95 20.63 11.60
C LEU A 10 3.18 19.91 11.03
N THR A 11 4.37 20.25 11.51
CA THR A 11 5.60 19.60 11.02
C THR A 11 5.62 18.11 11.36
N HIS A 12 5.24 17.74 12.59
CA HIS A 12 5.35 16.36 13.09
C HIS A 12 4.13 15.49 12.82
N ASP A 13 2.96 16.09 12.60
CA ASP A 13 1.74 15.35 12.35
C ASP A 13 1.32 15.35 10.88
N LEU A 14 1.80 16.30 10.07
CA LEU A 14 1.46 16.39 8.64
C LEU A 14 2.68 16.28 7.75
N VAL A 15 3.61 17.24 7.82
CA VAL A 15 4.67 17.37 6.81
C VAL A 15 5.63 16.18 6.82
N LEU A 16 6.24 15.87 7.97
CA LEU A 16 7.19 14.76 8.08
C LEU A 16 6.56 13.39 7.83
N PRO A 17 5.38 13.04 8.38
CA PRO A 17 4.68 11.81 8.02
C PRO A 17 4.38 11.72 6.53
N THR A 18 3.90 12.81 5.92
CA THR A 18 3.61 12.87 4.48
C THR A 18 4.84 12.62 3.64
N LEU A 19 5.96 13.29 3.94
CA LEU A 19 7.23 13.08 3.25
C LEU A 19 7.77 11.66 3.45
N LEU A 20 7.67 11.12 4.66
CA LEU A 20 8.09 9.74 4.96
C LEU A 20 7.29 8.73 4.13
N PHE A 21 5.96 8.82 4.16
CA PHE A 21 5.11 7.90 3.41
C PHE A 21 5.24 8.08 1.90
N ALA A 22 5.40 9.31 1.42
CA ALA A 22 5.64 9.60 0.01
C ALA A 22 6.98 9.03 -0.48
N ALA A 23 8.07 9.23 0.27
CA ALA A 23 9.39 8.70 -0.07
C ALA A 23 9.43 7.17 -0.01
N LEU A 24 8.81 6.58 1.02
CA LEU A 24 8.62 5.13 1.09
C LEU A 24 7.79 4.61 -0.10
N GLY A 25 6.74 5.33 -0.47
CA GLY A 25 5.90 5.00 -1.61
C GLY A 25 6.66 5.03 -2.92
N GLY A 26 7.39 6.10 -3.20
CA GLY A 26 8.23 6.22 -4.41
C GLY A 26 9.25 5.08 -4.53
N MET A 27 9.84 4.66 -3.41
CA MET A 27 10.83 3.58 -3.41
C MET A 27 10.16 2.22 -3.57
N THR A 28 9.18 1.93 -2.72
CA THR A 28 8.61 0.57 -2.61
C THR A 28 7.58 0.24 -3.68
N TRP A 29 6.90 1.25 -4.21
CA TRP A 29 5.93 1.04 -5.27
C TRP A 29 6.59 0.91 -6.65
N ALA A 30 7.65 1.66 -6.92
CA ALA A 30 8.42 1.56 -8.16
C ALA A 30 8.98 0.14 -8.41
N VAL A 31 9.32 -0.58 -7.34
CA VAL A 31 9.77 -1.98 -7.36
C VAL A 31 8.73 -2.92 -7.99
N ARG A 32 7.43 -2.57 -7.99
CA ARG A 32 6.39 -3.33 -8.70
C ARG A 32 6.62 -3.40 -10.21
N GLY A 33 7.35 -2.42 -10.75
CA GLY A 33 7.79 -2.41 -12.14
C GLY A 33 9.05 -3.22 -12.42
N CYS A 34 9.56 -3.96 -11.42
CA CYS A 34 10.70 -4.85 -11.55
C CYS A 34 10.27 -6.32 -11.53
N SER A 35 11.17 -7.20 -11.99
CA SER A 35 10.95 -8.64 -11.95
C SER A 35 10.73 -9.14 -10.51
N GLY A 36 9.89 -10.16 -10.36
CA GLY A 36 9.59 -10.80 -9.08
C GLY A 36 8.54 -10.09 -8.21
N TYR A 37 8.26 -8.79 -8.46
CA TYR A 37 7.37 -7.96 -7.66
C TYR A 37 6.08 -7.52 -8.36
N GLY A 38 5.71 -8.18 -9.46
CA GLY A 38 4.42 -7.95 -10.10
C GLY A 38 3.22 -8.18 -9.18
N ALA A 39 2.11 -7.49 -9.47
CA ALA A 39 0.81 -7.68 -8.82
C ALA A 39 0.86 -7.57 -7.27
N MET A 40 0.32 -8.59 -6.58
CA MET A 40 0.18 -8.65 -5.12
C MET A 40 1.53 -8.59 -4.39
N ALA A 41 2.57 -9.23 -4.93
CA ALA A 41 3.87 -9.34 -4.26
C ALA A 41 4.51 -7.97 -3.98
N GLY A 42 4.61 -7.10 -4.99
CA GLY A 42 5.16 -5.76 -4.80
C GLY A 42 4.19 -4.81 -4.07
N CYS A 43 2.89 -5.09 -4.07
CA CYS A 43 1.96 -4.37 -3.19
C CYS A 43 2.17 -4.72 -1.71
N MET A 44 2.42 -6.00 -1.38
CA MET A 44 2.78 -6.40 -0.02
C MET A 44 4.11 -5.78 0.43
N PHE A 45 5.08 -5.67 -0.49
CA PHE A 45 6.36 -5.00 -0.29
C PHE A 45 6.19 -3.53 0.14
N ALA A 46 5.33 -2.78 -0.56
CA ALA A 46 4.99 -1.42 -0.16
C ALA A 46 4.15 -1.38 1.14
N GLY A 47 3.20 -2.31 1.29
CA GLY A 47 2.33 -2.39 2.45
C GLY A 47 3.08 -2.61 3.77
N VAL A 48 4.12 -3.46 3.79
CA VAL A 48 4.96 -3.62 4.99
C VAL A 48 5.77 -2.35 5.28
N GLY A 49 6.27 -1.66 4.26
CA GLY A 49 6.98 -0.38 4.43
C GLY A 49 6.11 0.69 5.07
N TRP A 50 4.91 0.94 4.51
CA TRP A 50 3.97 1.91 5.07
C TRP A 50 3.41 1.48 6.43
N GLY A 51 3.08 0.20 6.60
CA GLY A 51 2.58 -0.33 7.87
C GLY A 51 3.57 -0.15 9.01
N THR A 52 4.84 -0.51 8.80
CA THR A 52 5.89 -0.32 9.80
C THR A 52 6.15 1.17 10.07
N ALA A 53 6.20 2.01 9.03
CA ALA A 53 6.41 3.44 9.20
C ALA A 53 5.28 4.08 10.01
N TRP A 54 4.01 3.76 9.70
CA TRP A 54 2.84 4.25 10.42
C TRP A 54 2.89 3.82 11.87
N TRP A 55 3.11 2.54 12.13
CA TRP A 55 3.23 1.99 13.47
C TRP A 55 4.35 2.67 14.27
N PHE A 56 5.51 2.88 13.65
CA PHE A 56 6.67 3.49 14.28
C PHE A 56 6.40 4.94 14.72
N ILE A 57 5.95 5.80 13.79
CA ILE A 57 5.70 7.22 14.11
C ILE A 57 4.51 7.40 15.05
N ALA A 58 3.48 6.54 14.96
CA ALA A 58 2.31 6.60 15.84
C ALA A 58 2.64 6.31 17.30
N ARG A 59 3.73 5.58 17.55
CA ARG A 59 4.19 5.23 18.90
C ARG A 59 5.19 6.23 19.48
N ARG A 60 5.90 6.99 18.64
CA ARG A 60 7.01 7.85 19.08
C ARG A 60 6.71 9.33 19.13
N SER A 61 5.66 9.81 18.49
CA SER A 61 5.32 11.23 18.53
C SER A 61 5.18 11.72 19.98
N GLY A 62 6.02 12.67 20.39
CA GLY A 62 6.19 13.13 21.77
C GLY A 62 5.02 13.95 22.36
N GLY A 63 3.78 13.69 21.94
CA GLY A 63 2.59 14.30 22.52
C GLY A 63 2.15 13.56 23.79
N ALA A 64 1.58 14.29 24.76
CA ALA A 64 1.07 13.78 26.04
C ALA A 64 -0.21 12.92 25.90
N GLY A 65 -0.44 12.28 24.75
CA GLY A 65 -1.67 11.53 24.49
C GLY A 65 -1.46 10.33 23.59
N ALA A 66 -2.19 9.25 23.87
CA ALA A 66 -2.23 8.08 23.02
C ALA A 66 -2.81 8.44 21.63
N ARG A 67 -2.15 7.98 20.57
CA ARG A 67 -2.71 8.01 19.22
C ARG A 67 -3.63 6.81 18.99
N PRO A 68 -4.76 6.98 18.29
CA PRO A 68 -5.68 5.88 18.01
C PRO A 68 -5.04 4.71 17.24
N TYR A 69 -4.35 5.01 16.13
CA TYR A 69 -3.75 4.02 15.23
C TYR A 69 -2.31 3.71 15.61
N ARG A 70 -2.12 3.11 16.80
CA ARG A 70 -0.79 2.71 17.31
C ARG A 70 -0.59 1.20 17.47
N SER A 71 -1.57 0.40 17.06
CA SER A 71 -1.53 -1.06 17.20
C SER A 71 -0.48 -1.69 16.28
N GLY A 72 0.21 -2.71 16.78
CA GLY A 72 1.14 -3.56 16.02
C GLY A 72 0.50 -4.29 14.84
N TRP A 73 -0.82 -4.54 14.92
CA TRP A 73 -1.58 -5.18 13.84
C TRP A 73 -1.62 -4.36 12.55
N ILE A 74 -1.30 -3.05 12.62
CA ILE A 74 -1.24 -2.16 11.47
C ILE A 74 -0.26 -2.66 10.41
N ILE A 75 0.88 -3.23 10.82
CA ILE A 75 1.88 -3.76 9.89
C ILE A 75 1.23 -4.84 9.02
N LEU A 76 0.64 -5.84 9.67
CA LEU A 76 -0.05 -6.94 9.01
C LEU A 76 -1.23 -6.46 8.14
N ALA A 77 -2.06 -5.57 8.69
CA ALA A 77 -3.24 -5.04 8.02
C ALA A 77 -2.88 -4.28 6.74
N MET A 78 -1.85 -3.43 6.78
CA MET A 78 -1.37 -2.69 5.62
C MET A 78 -0.69 -3.62 4.61
N THR A 79 0.14 -4.57 5.05
CA THR A 79 0.77 -5.57 4.17
C THR A 79 -0.28 -6.33 3.36
N PHE A 80 -1.32 -6.87 4.01
CA PHE A 80 -2.35 -7.63 3.30
C PHE A 80 -3.35 -6.75 2.54
N GLY A 81 -3.79 -5.63 3.11
CA GLY A 81 -4.79 -4.77 2.47
C GLY A 81 -4.28 -4.15 1.18
N VAL A 82 -3.03 -3.69 1.21
CA VAL A 82 -2.34 -3.21 0.01
C VAL A 82 -2.03 -4.39 -0.91
N GLY A 83 -1.59 -5.55 -0.39
CA GLY A 83 -1.39 -6.77 -1.17
C GLY A 83 -2.61 -7.18 -2.00
N ILE A 84 -3.78 -7.29 -1.36
CA ILE A 84 -5.06 -7.63 -2.00
C ILE A 84 -5.39 -6.64 -3.10
N SER A 85 -5.16 -5.34 -2.89
CA SER A 85 -5.44 -4.33 -3.92
C SER A 85 -4.56 -4.45 -5.16
N GLY A 86 -3.41 -5.12 -5.03
CA GLY A 86 -2.51 -5.51 -6.11
C GLY A 86 -2.93 -6.71 -6.95
N ALA A 87 -4.04 -7.38 -6.61
CA ALA A 87 -4.52 -8.57 -7.32
C ALA A 87 -5.21 -8.28 -8.68
N ARG A 88 -5.07 -7.06 -9.20
CA ARG A 88 -5.66 -6.63 -10.48
C ARG A 88 -4.64 -5.98 -11.40
N GLY A 89 -4.86 -6.12 -12.71
CA GLY A 89 -4.13 -5.37 -13.74
C GLY A 89 -4.76 -4.02 -14.03
N TRP A 90 -4.11 -3.23 -14.88
CA TRP A 90 -4.57 -1.88 -15.26
C TRP A 90 -4.07 -1.45 -16.65
N MET A 91 -3.65 -2.40 -17.48
CA MET A 91 -2.55 -2.16 -18.43
C MET A 91 -2.90 -1.32 -19.66
N GLN A 92 -4.17 -0.97 -19.86
CA GLN A 92 -4.63 -0.22 -21.03
C GLN A 92 -5.11 1.21 -20.71
N TRP A 93 -5.41 1.55 -19.45
CA TRP A 93 -5.96 2.88 -19.12
C TRP A 93 -4.99 4.02 -19.45
N SER A 94 -3.69 3.75 -19.43
CA SER A 94 -2.67 4.71 -19.85
C SER A 94 -2.73 5.04 -21.33
N SER A 95 -3.13 4.10 -22.21
CA SER A 95 -3.27 4.36 -23.65
C SER A 95 -4.50 5.22 -23.97
N PHE A 96 -5.50 5.24 -23.09
CA PHE A 96 -6.69 6.07 -23.27
C PHE A 96 -6.34 7.55 -23.30
N PHE A 97 -5.31 7.98 -22.56
CA PHE A 97 -4.85 9.36 -22.64
C PHE A 97 -4.29 9.76 -24.02
N ASP A 98 -3.80 8.79 -24.81
CA ASP A 98 -3.39 9.04 -26.19
C ASP A 98 -4.59 8.97 -27.16
N GLY A 99 -5.80 8.85 -26.63
CA GLY A 99 -7.01 8.64 -27.40
C GLY A 99 -7.08 7.26 -28.05
N LYS A 100 -6.42 6.24 -27.49
CA LYS A 100 -6.32 4.90 -28.09
C LYS A 100 -6.91 3.81 -27.21
N LEU A 101 -7.95 3.14 -27.71
CA LEU A 101 -8.43 1.85 -27.21
C LEU A 101 -7.85 0.75 -28.11
N THR A 102 -6.71 0.19 -27.71
CA THR A 102 -6.06 -0.96 -28.35
C THR A 102 -6.95 -2.21 -28.41
N LEU A 103 -7.12 -2.77 -29.60
CA LEU A 103 -7.84 -4.02 -29.83
C LEU A 103 -6.87 -5.21 -29.85
N ASN A 104 -5.74 -5.01 -30.55
CA ASN A 104 -4.63 -5.96 -30.62
C ASN A 104 -3.30 -5.19 -30.56
N ALA A 105 -2.65 -5.24 -29.39
CA ALA A 105 -1.39 -4.54 -29.17
C ALA A 105 -0.22 -5.06 -30.01
N ALA A 106 -0.21 -6.36 -30.32
CA ALA A 106 0.87 -6.97 -31.12
C ALA A 106 0.81 -6.50 -32.59
N GLU A 107 -0.39 -6.27 -33.10
CA GLU A 107 -0.64 -5.78 -34.46
C GLU A 107 -0.78 -4.25 -34.54
N GLY A 108 -0.69 -3.55 -33.40
CA GLY A 108 -0.87 -2.10 -33.35
C GLY A 108 -2.28 -1.62 -33.69
N VAL A 109 -3.29 -2.49 -33.62
CA VAL A 109 -4.69 -2.17 -33.94
C VAL A 109 -5.35 -1.47 -32.77
N PHE A 110 -5.94 -0.31 -33.00
CA PHE A 110 -6.68 0.47 -32.00
C PHE A 110 -7.86 1.22 -32.63
N VAL A 111 -8.80 1.63 -31.78
CA VAL A 111 -9.85 2.58 -32.15
C VAL A 111 -9.73 3.88 -31.35
N PRO A 112 -10.13 5.03 -31.91
CA PRO A 112 -10.14 6.30 -31.20
C PRO A 112 -11.08 6.27 -30.00
N ILE A 113 -10.67 6.87 -28.88
CA ILE A 113 -11.47 7.02 -27.67
C ILE A 113 -11.20 8.40 -27.04
N SER A 114 -12.15 8.94 -26.28
CA SER A 114 -11.93 10.16 -25.50
C SER A 114 -10.85 9.96 -24.43
N PRO A 115 -9.85 10.85 -24.31
CA PRO A 115 -8.87 10.84 -23.22
C PRO A 115 -9.47 10.91 -21.81
N ALA A 116 -10.70 11.41 -21.68
CA ALA A 116 -11.43 11.46 -20.41
C ALA A 116 -11.57 10.09 -19.74
N TYR A 117 -11.63 9.00 -20.53
CA TYR A 117 -11.67 7.63 -19.99
C TYR A 117 -10.41 7.28 -19.21
N GLY A 118 -9.24 7.78 -19.61
CA GLY A 118 -7.99 7.55 -18.88
C GLY A 118 -8.04 8.13 -17.47
N PHE A 119 -8.48 9.39 -17.35
CA PHE A 119 -8.65 10.07 -16.06
C PHE A 119 -9.67 9.34 -15.17
N LEU A 120 -10.82 8.99 -15.73
CA LEU A 120 -11.90 8.31 -15.01
C LEU A 120 -11.46 6.93 -14.49
N TRP A 121 -10.89 6.10 -15.36
CA TRP A 121 -10.49 4.73 -14.97
C TRP A 121 -9.33 4.71 -14.00
N LEU A 122 -8.38 5.63 -14.12
CA LEU A 122 -7.31 5.76 -13.13
C LEU A 122 -7.79 6.31 -11.80
N PHE A 123 -8.83 7.16 -11.78
CA PHE A 123 -9.50 7.53 -10.54
C PHE A 123 -10.19 6.32 -9.90
N ILE A 124 -11.06 5.64 -10.66
CA ILE A 124 -11.82 4.45 -10.23
C ILE A 124 -10.89 3.36 -9.70
N ALA A 125 -9.75 3.16 -10.36
CA ALA A 125 -8.76 2.21 -9.93
C ALA A 125 -7.94 2.72 -8.74
N GLY A 126 -7.48 3.97 -8.77
CA GLY A 126 -6.67 4.55 -7.70
C GLY A 126 -7.36 4.50 -6.34
N VAL A 127 -8.68 4.75 -6.29
CA VAL A 127 -9.45 4.77 -5.03
C VAL A 127 -9.26 3.48 -4.19
N PRO A 128 -9.67 2.29 -4.65
CA PRO A 128 -9.51 1.07 -3.87
C PRO A 128 -8.06 0.57 -3.81
N TRP A 129 -7.13 1.09 -4.63
CA TRP A 129 -5.73 0.64 -4.60
C TRP A 129 -5.06 0.99 -3.27
N ALA A 130 -5.21 2.24 -2.84
CA ALA A 130 -4.84 2.67 -1.50
C ALA A 130 -5.94 2.37 -0.48
N GLY A 131 -7.20 2.49 -0.91
CA GLY A 131 -8.37 2.44 -0.04
C GLY A 131 -8.59 1.11 0.67
N ILE A 132 -8.25 -0.04 0.07
CA ILE A 132 -8.39 -1.34 0.77
C ILE A 132 -7.37 -1.45 1.91
N GLY A 133 -6.14 -0.96 1.71
CA GLY A 133 -5.16 -0.81 2.79
C GLY A 133 -5.70 0.06 3.93
N ALA A 134 -6.33 1.20 3.61
CA ALA A 134 -6.99 2.06 4.58
C ALA A 134 -8.19 1.39 5.28
N CYS A 135 -8.96 0.56 4.58
CA CYS A 135 -10.04 -0.24 5.17
C CYS A 135 -9.49 -1.18 6.23
N MET A 136 -8.41 -1.93 5.94
CA MET A 136 -7.80 -2.82 6.93
C MET A 136 -7.11 -2.05 8.07
N LEU A 137 -6.52 -0.90 7.78
CA LEU A 137 -5.98 0.01 8.80
C LEU A 137 -7.08 0.49 9.76
N ALA A 138 -8.25 0.85 9.25
CA ALA A 138 -9.44 1.24 10.05
C ALA A 138 -9.85 0.17 11.06
N TRP A 139 -9.54 -1.11 10.79
CA TRP A 139 -9.85 -2.21 11.70
C TRP A 139 -8.93 -2.26 12.92
N CYS A 140 -7.80 -1.57 12.89
CA CYS A 140 -6.80 -1.56 13.95
C CYS A 140 -7.05 -0.50 15.04
N ALA A 141 -8.02 0.41 14.86
CA ALA A 141 -8.29 1.50 15.80
C ALA A 141 -9.78 1.89 15.86
N SER A 142 -10.66 0.90 15.92
CA SER A 142 -12.09 1.15 15.98
C SER A 142 -12.51 1.84 17.27
N ASP A 143 -13.32 2.89 17.19
CA ASP A 143 -13.75 3.70 18.35
C ASP A 143 -14.60 2.89 19.35
N ARG A 144 -15.30 1.87 18.86
CA ARG A 144 -16.14 0.99 19.67
C ARG A 144 -15.64 -0.43 19.56
N THR A 145 -15.60 -1.13 20.69
CA THR A 145 -15.29 -2.55 20.73
C THR A 145 -16.24 -3.32 19.83
N LEU A 146 -15.67 -4.10 18.93
CA LEU A 146 -16.41 -4.91 17.96
C LEU A 146 -16.71 -6.27 18.56
N ARG A 147 -17.96 -6.70 18.49
CA ARG A 147 -18.37 -8.07 18.80
C ARG A 147 -18.14 -8.98 17.60
N GLY A 148 -18.23 -10.29 17.77
CA GLY A 148 -18.12 -11.24 16.66
C GLY A 148 -19.08 -10.93 15.50
N ARG A 149 -20.34 -10.59 15.82
CA ARG A 149 -21.35 -10.17 14.83
C ARG A 149 -20.91 -8.94 14.02
N ASP A 150 -20.26 -7.98 14.65
CA ASP A 150 -19.79 -6.77 13.99
C ASP A 150 -18.70 -7.09 12.96
N TRP A 151 -17.80 -8.01 13.29
CA TRP A 151 -16.81 -8.53 12.33
C TRP A 151 -17.44 -9.26 11.16
N PHE A 152 -18.43 -10.12 11.40
CA PHE A 152 -19.17 -10.78 10.33
C PHE A 152 -19.89 -9.79 9.43
N LEU A 153 -20.55 -8.77 9.99
CA LEU A 153 -21.23 -7.73 9.22
C LEU A 153 -20.23 -6.91 8.40
N ARG A 154 -19.08 -6.53 8.98
CA ARG A 154 -18.03 -5.80 8.29
C ARG A 154 -17.49 -6.56 7.08
N ILE A 155 -17.12 -7.83 7.27
CA ILE A 155 -16.66 -8.71 6.18
C ILE A 155 -17.78 -8.91 5.16
N GLY A 156 -19.00 -9.17 5.64
CA GLY A 156 -20.19 -9.35 4.81
C GLY A 156 -20.49 -8.14 3.93
N CYS A 157 -20.32 -6.90 4.44
CA CYS A 157 -20.49 -5.69 3.64
C CYS A 157 -19.44 -5.57 2.53
N GLY A 158 -18.17 -5.89 2.82
CA GLY A 158 -17.12 -5.91 1.78
C GLY A 158 -17.38 -6.96 0.71
N VAL A 159 -17.68 -8.21 1.10
CA VAL A 159 -18.00 -9.30 0.16
C VAL A 159 -19.28 -8.99 -0.62
N GLY A 160 -20.32 -8.49 0.04
CA GLY A 160 -21.56 -8.06 -0.60
C GLY A 160 -21.32 -6.95 -1.61
N GLY A 161 -20.45 -5.98 -1.30
CA GLY A 161 -20.02 -4.96 -2.25
C GLY A 161 -19.34 -5.53 -3.50
N VAL A 162 -18.48 -6.55 -3.35
CA VAL A 162 -17.87 -7.27 -4.48
C VAL A 162 -18.94 -7.96 -5.34
N VAL A 163 -19.89 -8.66 -4.71
CA VAL A 163 -20.96 -9.38 -5.42
C VAL A 163 -21.85 -8.42 -6.19
N ILE A 164 -22.28 -7.32 -5.57
CA ILE A 164 -23.08 -6.28 -6.22
C ILE A 164 -22.32 -5.67 -7.39
N ALA A 165 -21.04 -5.29 -7.19
CA ALA A 165 -20.22 -4.69 -8.23
C ALA A 165 -20.00 -5.63 -9.42
N ARG A 166 -19.79 -6.93 -9.16
CA ARG A 166 -19.70 -7.95 -10.21
C ARG A 166 -21.00 -8.09 -10.98
N PHE A 167 -22.13 -8.18 -10.27
CA PHE A 167 -23.45 -8.26 -10.88
C PHE A 167 -23.71 -7.05 -11.80
N LEU A 168 -23.44 -5.84 -11.31
CA LEU A 168 -23.59 -4.62 -12.12
C LEU A 168 -22.71 -4.65 -13.37
N PHE A 169 -21.46 -5.10 -13.25
CA PHE A 169 -20.55 -5.22 -14.39
C PHE A 169 -21.05 -6.19 -15.46
N GLU A 170 -21.58 -7.34 -15.04
CA GLU A 170 -22.07 -8.38 -15.95
C GLU A 170 -23.42 -8.01 -16.59
N GLN A 171 -24.30 -7.34 -15.86
CA GLN A 171 -25.63 -6.93 -16.36
C GLN A 171 -25.61 -5.65 -17.19
N PHE A 172 -24.70 -4.72 -16.88
CA PHE A 172 -24.62 -3.42 -17.53
C PHE A 172 -23.21 -3.13 -18.08
N PRO A 173 -22.66 -3.99 -18.96
CA PRO A 173 -21.30 -3.86 -19.46
C PRO A 173 -21.04 -2.51 -20.15
N ALA A 174 -22.04 -1.91 -20.78
CA ALA A 174 -21.94 -0.61 -21.43
C ALA A 174 -21.56 0.54 -20.48
N LEU A 175 -21.82 0.41 -19.17
CA LEU A 175 -21.41 1.40 -18.16
C LEU A 175 -19.93 1.30 -17.80
N PHE A 176 -19.33 0.12 -17.99
CA PHE A 176 -17.98 -0.19 -17.50
C PHE A 176 -16.99 -0.53 -18.61
N LEU A 177 -17.46 -0.71 -19.83
CA LEU A 177 -16.63 -1.00 -21.00
C LEU A 177 -16.72 0.16 -21.98
N PRO A 178 -15.61 0.82 -22.30
CA PRO A 178 -15.63 1.95 -23.22
C PRO A 178 -16.09 1.50 -24.60
N LEU A 179 -16.94 2.32 -25.23
CA LEU A 179 -17.41 2.09 -26.61
C LEU A 179 -18.10 0.72 -26.80
N TYR A 180 -18.69 0.15 -25.73
CA TYR A 180 -19.28 -1.19 -25.77
C TYR A 180 -20.35 -1.34 -26.84
N ASP A 181 -21.24 -0.36 -27.01
CA ASP A 181 -22.32 -0.44 -27.98
C ASP A 181 -21.83 -0.41 -29.43
N THR A 182 -20.72 0.27 -29.70
CA THR A 182 -20.11 0.34 -31.04
C THR A 182 -19.16 -0.82 -31.32
N LEU A 183 -18.60 -1.44 -30.29
CA LEU A 183 -17.59 -2.51 -30.39
C LEU A 183 -18.11 -3.87 -29.89
N ARG A 184 -19.43 -4.06 -29.91
CA ARG A 184 -20.07 -5.22 -29.27
C ARG A 184 -19.51 -6.54 -29.78
N ASP A 185 -19.33 -6.66 -31.09
CA ASP A 185 -18.81 -7.88 -31.73
C ASP A 185 -17.35 -8.15 -31.33
N GLN A 186 -16.52 -7.10 -31.25
CA GLN A 186 -15.13 -7.20 -30.82
C GLN A 186 -15.01 -7.58 -29.34
N TYR A 187 -15.94 -7.13 -28.48
CA TYR A 187 -16.02 -7.57 -27.09
C TYR A 187 -16.51 -9.02 -26.93
N GLN A 188 -17.06 -9.64 -27.98
CA GLN A 188 -17.45 -11.05 -28.01
C GLN A 188 -16.36 -11.94 -28.62
N ASP A 189 -15.46 -11.39 -29.43
CA ASP A 189 -14.32 -12.10 -30.04
C ASP A 189 -12.97 -11.72 -29.41
N PHE A 190 -12.67 -12.37 -28.28
CA PHE A 190 -11.39 -12.20 -27.59
C PHE A 190 -10.20 -12.92 -28.24
N GLN A 191 -10.42 -13.76 -29.25
CA GLN A 191 -9.31 -14.41 -29.96
C GLN A 191 -8.63 -13.41 -30.88
N THR A 192 -9.42 -12.62 -31.61
CA THR A 192 -8.90 -11.57 -32.49
C THR A 192 -8.65 -10.25 -31.75
N ASN A 193 -9.30 -10.03 -30.59
CA ASN A 193 -9.15 -8.82 -29.77
C ASN A 193 -8.57 -9.11 -28.36
N PRO A 194 -7.34 -9.64 -28.26
CA PRO A 194 -6.75 -10.04 -26.98
C PRO A 194 -6.56 -8.87 -25.99
N SER A 195 -6.39 -7.63 -26.49
CA SER A 195 -6.30 -6.45 -25.61
C SER A 195 -7.64 -6.13 -24.96
N LEU A 196 -8.77 -6.32 -25.65
CA LEU A 196 -10.10 -6.17 -25.06
C LEU A 196 -10.37 -7.22 -23.98
N ARG A 197 -9.95 -8.47 -24.19
CA ARG A 197 -10.03 -9.52 -23.15
C ARG A 197 -9.37 -9.07 -21.85
N ARG A 198 -8.17 -8.50 -21.97
CA ARG A 198 -7.42 -7.98 -20.84
C ARG A 198 -8.13 -6.80 -20.19
N LEU A 199 -8.61 -5.84 -20.99
CA LEU A 199 -9.37 -4.69 -20.49
C LEU A 199 -10.62 -5.10 -19.71
N VAL A 200 -11.40 -6.05 -20.23
CA VAL A 200 -12.59 -6.57 -19.55
C VAL A 200 -12.21 -7.17 -18.21
N GLY A 201 -11.12 -7.95 -18.16
CA GLY A 201 -10.58 -8.48 -16.91
C GLY A 201 -10.18 -7.39 -15.92
N ASP A 202 -9.41 -6.40 -16.37
CA ASP A 202 -8.88 -5.31 -15.55
C ASP A 202 -10.03 -4.41 -15.02
N ASN A 203 -10.97 -4.02 -15.88
CA ASN A 203 -12.13 -3.20 -15.49
C ASN A 203 -13.04 -3.96 -14.51
N ARG A 204 -13.32 -5.24 -14.77
CA ARG A 204 -14.13 -6.08 -13.86
C ARG A 204 -13.50 -6.15 -12.48
N LEU A 205 -12.20 -6.45 -12.41
CA LEU A 205 -11.49 -6.51 -11.14
C LEU A 205 -11.47 -5.13 -10.46
N ALA A 206 -11.25 -4.05 -11.20
CA ALA A 206 -11.24 -2.70 -10.63
C ALA A 206 -12.58 -2.33 -10.00
N VAL A 207 -13.69 -2.62 -10.69
CA VAL A 207 -15.05 -2.39 -10.20
C VAL A 207 -15.36 -3.27 -8.99
N MET A 208 -14.95 -4.55 -8.99
CA MET A 208 -15.09 -5.43 -7.83
C MET A 208 -14.33 -4.92 -6.60
N HIS A 209 -13.10 -4.42 -6.77
CA HIS A 209 -12.31 -3.84 -5.68
C HIS A 209 -12.93 -2.53 -5.17
N LEU A 210 -13.46 -1.70 -6.07
CA LEU A 210 -14.23 -0.52 -5.68
C LEU A 210 -15.48 -0.92 -4.89
N GLY A 211 -16.17 -2.00 -5.30
CA GLY A 211 -17.28 -2.61 -4.56
C GLY A 211 -16.89 -3.02 -3.15
N ALA A 212 -15.76 -3.74 -2.98
CA ALA A 212 -15.23 -4.10 -1.67
C ALA A 212 -14.96 -2.86 -0.80
N TYR A 213 -14.28 -1.86 -1.35
CA TYR A 213 -13.98 -0.60 -0.70
C TYR A 213 -15.25 0.13 -0.23
N LEU A 214 -16.26 0.26 -1.12
CA LEU A 214 -17.53 0.91 -0.80
C LEU A 214 -18.33 0.11 0.23
N GLY A 215 -18.28 -1.22 0.18
CA GLY A 215 -18.88 -2.10 1.19
C GLY A 215 -18.30 -1.89 2.59
N PHE A 216 -16.97 -1.88 2.72
CA PHE A 216 -16.31 -1.60 3.99
C PHE A 216 -16.59 -0.18 4.48
N LEU A 217 -16.55 0.81 3.58
CA LEU A 217 -16.89 2.20 3.90
C LEU A 217 -18.35 2.33 4.39
N ALA A 218 -19.29 1.69 3.73
CA ALA A 218 -20.71 1.71 4.10
C ALA A 218 -20.93 1.10 5.49
N TYR A 219 -20.20 0.03 5.83
CA TYR A 219 -20.23 -0.53 7.18
C TYR A 219 -19.76 0.49 8.22
N GLU A 220 -18.58 1.10 8.03
CA GLU A 220 -18.03 2.10 8.96
C GLU A 220 -18.93 3.34 9.09
N ALA A 221 -19.54 3.77 8.00
CA ALA A 221 -20.54 4.84 7.98
C ALA A 221 -21.81 4.46 8.76
N GLY A 222 -22.33 3.24 8.56
CA GLY A 222 -23.51 2.73 9.25
C GLY A 222 -23.35 2.64 10.76
N ARG A 223 -22.17 2.22 11.24
CA ARG A 223 -21.83 2.22 12.67
C ARG A 223 -21.43 3.60 13.22
N ARG A 224 -21.41 4.63 12.36
CA ARG A 224 -21.07 6.04 12.67
C ARG A 224 -19.63 6.23 13.20
N ASP A 225 -18.69 5.41 12.73
CA ASP A 225 -17.26 5.52 13.08
C ASP A 225 -16.61 6.57 12.18
N ARG A 226 -16.81 7.85 12.54
CA ARG A 226 -16.39 9.00 11.70
C ARG A 226 -14.89 9.01 11.43
N ARG A 227 -14.07 8.53 12.38
CA ARG A 227 -12.62 8.45 12.21
C ARG A 227 -12.25 7.45 11.11
N ASN A 228 -12.83 6.25 11.16
CA ASN A 228 -12.61 5.24 10.13
C ASN A 228 -13.13 5.68 8.75
N VAL A 229 -14.31 6.30 8.71
CA VAL A 229 -14.86 6.87 7.47
C VAL A 229 -13.92 7.92 6.87
N LEU A 230 -13.42 8.85 7.70
CA LEU A 230 -12.49 9.89 7.26
C LEU A 230 -11.18 9.28 6.74
N LEU A 231 -10.62 8.29 7.44
CA LEU A 231 -9.42 7.57 7.00
C LEU A 231 -9.62 6.94 5.61
N ILE A 232 -10.69 6.16 5.45
CA ILE A 232 -10.97 5.44 4.21
C ILE A 232 -11.18 6.42 3.05
N LEU A 233 -12.00 7.46 3.26
CA LEU A 233 -12.29 8.48 2.24
C LEU A 233 -11.06 9.30 1.87
N THR A 234 -10.28 9.78 2.84
CA THR A 234 -9.08 10.56 2.54
C THR A 234 -8.09 9.74 1.73
N VAL A 235 -7.77 8.51 2.16
CA VAL A 235 -6.81 7.68 1.44
C VAL A 235 -7.31 7.33 0.04
N GLY A 236 -8.57 6.92 -0.08
CA GLY A 236 -9.17 6.55 -1.36
C GLY A 236 -9.25 7.74 -2.34
N LEU A 237 -9.90 8.84 -1.94
CA LEU A 237 -10.16 9.96 -2.84
C LEU A 237 -8.90 10.73 -3.24
N VAL A 238 -7.99 10.99 -2.28
CA VAL A 238 -6.72 11.67 -2.59
C VAL A 238 -5.90 10.81 -3.54
N ASN A 239 -5.83 9.49 -3.30
CA ASN A 239 -5.07 8.62 -4.21
C ASN A 239 -5.73 8.49 -5.59
N GLY A 240 -7.05 8.36 -5.65
CA GLY A 240 -7.79 8.35 -6.91
C GLY A 240 -7.52 9.62 -7.73
N ALA A 241 -7.59 10.79 -7.09
CA ALA A 241 -7.25 12.05 -7.72
C ALA A 241 -5.79 12.08 -8.19
N GLY A 242 -4.84 11.71 -7.32
CA GLY A 242 -3.42 11.66 -7.68
C GLY A 242 -3.15 10.74 -8.88
N TRP A 243 -3.70 9.52 -8.88
CA TRP A 243 -3.58 8.57 -9.99
C TRP A 243 -4.15 9.08 -11.31
N SER A 244 -5.29 9.77 -11.26
CA SER A 244 -5.87 10.41 -12.46
C SER A 244 -4.96 11.49 -13.05
N LEU A 245 -4.13 12.14 -12.21
CA LEU A 245 -3.18 13.18 -12.62
C LEU A 245 -1.81 12.62 -13.06
N LEU A 246 -1.54 11.32 -12.87
CA LEU A 246 -0.25 10.69 -13.23
C LEU A 246 0.00 10.54 -14.73
N HIS A 247 -0.91 11.01 -15.58
CA HIS A 247 -0.66 11.15 -17.02
C HIS A 247 0.62 11.96 -17.33
N HIS A 248 1.04 12.81 -16.39
CA HIS A 248 2.12 13.76 -16.62
C HIS A 248 3.43 13.14 -17.15
N TRP A 249 3.81 11.88 -16.92
CA TRP A 249 5.07 11.37 -17.47
C TRP A 249 5.20 11.35 -19.00
N LYS A 250 4.11 11.51 -19.76
CA LYS A 250 4.17 11.54 -21.23
C LYS A 250 4.87 12.77 -21.81
N TRP A 251 5.18 13.79 -21.01
CA TRP A 251 6.05 14.89 -21.45
C TRP A 251 7.52 14.48 -21.51
N ALA A 252 7.97 13.50 -20.71
CA ALA A 252 9.39 13.20 -20.55
C ALA A 252 10.10 12.81 -21.86
N PRO A 253 9.54 11.94 -22.73
CA PRO A 253 10.18 11.62 -24.01
C PRO A 253 10.31 12.82 -24.96
N LYS A 254 9.48 13.86 -24.81
CA LYS A 254 9.59 15.08 -25.62
C LYS A 254 10.75 15.97 -25.17
N ILE A 255 11.10 15.93 -23.87
CA ILE A 255 12.20 16.72 -23.30
C ILE A 255 13.53 15.96 -23.38
N TRP A 256 13.50 14.64 -23.26
CA TRP A 256 14.68 13.76 -23.32
C TRP A 256 14.50 12.64 -24.35
N PRO A 257 14.48 12.96 -25.65
CA PRO A 257 14.20 11.98 -26.71
C PRO A 257 15.26 10.86 -26.80
N GLU A 258 16.51 11.17 -26.46
CA GLU A 258 17.63 10.22 -26.49
C GLU A 258 17.65 9.29 -25.27
N TYR A 259 16.85 9.57 -24.23
CA TYR A 259 16.86 8.79 -23.01
C TYR A 259 15.77 7.72 -23.04
N GLN A 260 16.15 6.45 -22.89
CA GLN A 260 15.20 5.34 -22.76
C GLN A 260 14.53 5.37 -21.39
N PHE A 261 13.48 6.18 -21.28
CA PHE A 261 12.72 6.34 -20.05
C PHE A 261 11.94 5.06 -19.73
N ASN A 262 12.18 4.48 -18.55
CA ASN A 262 11.30 3.43 -18.04
C ASN A 262 10.02 4.09 -17.50
N TRP A 263 9.13 4.47 -18.42
CA TRP A 263 7.86 5.13 -18.13
C TRP A 263 7.07 4.37 -17.06
N TRP A 264 7.09 3.04 -17.13
CA TRP A 264 6.38 2.18 -16.20
C TRP A 264 6.85 2.36 -14.75
N ARG A 265 8.16 2.29 -14.50
CA ARG A 265 8.69 2.49 -13.13
C ARG A 265 8.51 3.91 -12.62
N CYS A 266 8.59 4.92 -13.49
CA CYS A 266 8.33 6.31 -13.11
C CYS A 266 6.86 6.53 -12.73
N TRP A 267 5.96 5.92 -13.50
CA TRP A 267 4.53 5.92 -13.19
C TRP A 267 4.26 5.20 -11.87
N GLU A 268 4.81 4.00 -11.66
CA GLU A 268 4.64 3.24 -10.42
C GLU A 268 5.21 4.02 -9.22
N SER A 269 6.40 4.61 -9.34
CA SER A 269 6.95 5.49 -8.30
C SER A 269 5.99 6.63 -7.93
N SER A 270 5.41 7.28 -8.94
CA SER A 270 4.49 8.40 -8.72
C SER A 270 3.16 7.94 -8.12
N GLY A 271 2.70 6.75 -8.50
CA GLY A 271 1.58 6.05 -7.87
C GLY A 271 1.84 5.83 -6.38
N GLY A 272 3.04 5.34 -6.03
CA GLY A 272 3.49 5.19 -4.66
C GLY A 272 3.54 6.51 -3.89
N ILE A 273 4.10 7.57 -4.48
CA ILE A 273 4.14 8.91 -3.88
C ILE A 273 2.71 9.41 -3.60
N SER A 274 1.78 9.26 -4.55
CA SER A 274 0.37 9.62 -4.39
C SER A 274 -0.27 8.90 -3.19
N ILE A 275 -0.06 7.58 -3.08
CA ILE A 275 -0.57 6.78 -1.96
C ILE A 275 0.05 7.28 -0.65
N GLY A 276 1.36 7.53 -0.65
CA GLY A 276 2.07 8.05 0.52
C GLY A 276 1.56 9.41 0.98
N ILE A 277 1.26 10.32 0.05
CA ILE A 277 0.64 11.61 0.36
C ILE A 277 -0.74 11.42 0.99
N ALA A 278 -1.55 10.53 0.40
CA ALA A 278 -2.87 10.20 0.92
C ALA A 278 -2.83 9.63 2.35
N LEU A 279 -1.85 8.76 2.63
CA LEU A 279 -1.59 8.23 3.98
C LEU A 279 -1.11 9.30 4.95
N GLY A 280 -0.23 10.22 4.52
CA GLY A 280 0.24 11.34 5.35
C GLY A 280 -0.88 12.29 5.76
N LEU A 281 -1.74 12.67 4.80
CA LEU A 281 -2.93 13.46 5.08
C LEU A 281 -3.88 12.73 6.03
N ALA A 282 -4.12 11.44 5.81
CA ALA A 282 -4.97 10.65 6.69
C ALA A 282 -4.37 10.54 8.10
N TYR A 283 -3.06 10.32 8.23
CA TYR A 283 -2.36 10.30 9.50
C TYR A 283 -2.60 11.60 10.29
N TYR A 284 -2.47 12.75 9.63
CA TYR A 284 -2.75 14.04 10.23
C TYR A 284 -4.22 14.21 10.65
N LEU A 285 -5.17 13.71 9.86
CA LEU A 285 -6.59 13.92 10.10
C LEU A 285 -7.17 12.98 11.17
N VAL A 286 -6.74 11.72 11.19
CA VAL A 286 -7.37 10.68 12.01
C VAL A 286 -6.51 10.17 13.16
N ASN A 287 -5.20 10.45 13.16
CA ASN A 287 -4.27 9.88 14.11
C ASN A 287 -3.60 10.92 15.02
N ARG A 288 -4.23 12.08 15.25
CA ARG A 288 -3.70 13.07 16.21
C ARG A 288 -3.75 12.55 17.64
N PRO A 289 -2.85 13.01 18.54
CA PRO A 289 -2.94 12.72 19.96
C PRO A 289 -4.27 13.25 20.52
N GLN A 290 -4.95 12.44 21.32
CA GLN A 290 -6.17 12.87 22.00
C GLN A 290 -5.80 13.58 23.31
N VAL A 291 -6.10 14.88 23.39
CA VAL A 291 -5.86 15.69 24.58
C VAL A 291 -7.05 15.56 25.53
N GLY A 292 -6.80 15.17 26.78
CA GLY A 292 -7.81 15.21 27.85
C GLY A 292 -8.62 13.94 28.07
N ASP A 293 -8.28 12.83 27.40
CA ASP A 293 -8.86 11.54 27.75
C ASP A 293 -8.20 11.04 29.04
N LYS A 294 -8.85 11.28 30.18
CA LYS A 294 -8.30 11.03 31.55
C LYS A 294 -7.96 9.56 31.84
N GLY A 295 -8.20 8.64 30.89
CA GLY A 295 -7.74 7.25 30.91
C GLY A 295 -6.52 6.96 30.02
N ALA A 296 -6.06 7.92 29.21
CA ALA A 296 -4.96 7.79 28.26
C ALA A 296 -3.56 7.97 28.87
N ASP A 297 -3.48 8.43 30.13
CA ASP A 297 -2.21 8.57 30.86
C ASP A 297 -1.54 7.23 31.16
N SER A 298 -2.30 6.12 31.09
CA SER A 298 -1.66 4.80 31.06
C SER A 298 -1.40 4.39 29.60
N PHE A 299 -0.14 4.41 29.19
CA PHE A 299 0.38 3.73 28.00
C PHE A 299 0.22 2.19 28.06
N SER A 300 -0.69 1.71 28.90
CA SER A 300 -0.92 0.30 29.17
C SER A 300 -1.59 -0.33 27.95
N ALA A 301 -0.81 -1.10 27.19
CA ALA A 301 -1.41 -1.94 26.17
C ALA A 301 -2.24 -2.99 26.90
N PRO A 302 -3.58 -3.08 26.68
CA PRO A 302 -4.40 -4.02 27.43
C PRO A 302 -3.99 -5.48 27.15
N ARG A 303 -3.42 -5.73 25.96
CA ARG A 303 -2.95 -7.06 25.53
C ARG A 303 -1.56 -6.95 24.86
N PRO A 304 -0.49 -6.70 25.63
CA PRO A 304 0.84 -6.42 25.08
C PRO A 304 1.42 -7.61 24.30
N ASN A 305 1.06 -8.85 24.67
CA ASN A 305 1.51 -10.04 23.98
C ASN A 305 0.86 -10.21 22.59
N LEU A 306 -0.41 -9.83 22.43
CA LEU A 306 -1.06 -9.82 21.10
C LEU A 306 -0.51 -8.71 20.21
N GLU A 307 -0.19 -7.56 20.79
CA GLU A 307 0.51 -6.47 20.09
C GLU A 307 1.88 -6.94 19.58
N ARG A 308 2.68 -7.60 20.44
CA ARG A 308 3.95 -8.23 20.05
C ARG A 308 3.76 -9.22 18.91
N PHE A 309 2.77 -10.10 19.03
CA PHE A 309 2.47 -11.08 17.99
C PHE A 309 2.11 -10.40 16.66
N GLY A 310 1.25 -9.37 16.68
CA GLY A 310 0.86 -8.62 15.48
C GLY A 310 2.04 -7.98 14.75
N VAL A 311 2.97 -7.35 15.49
CA VAL A 311 4.20 -6.78 14.90
C VAL A 311 5.07 -7.87 14.29
N TRP A 312 5.38 -8.93 15.03
CA TRP A 312 6.25 -9.99 14.55
C TRP A 312 5.65 -10.74 13.38
N LEU A 313 4.35 -11.04 13.42
CA LEU A 313 3.65 -11.69 12.32
C LEU A 313 3.63 -10.81 11.07
N GLY A 314 3.33 -9.51 11.24
CA GLY A 314 3.37 -8.53 10.14
C GLY A 314 4.74 -8.41 9.49
N LEU A 315 5.81 -8.32 10.29
CA LEU A 315 7.18 -8.25 9.79
C LEU A 315 7.67 -9.56 9.19
N LEU A 316 7.40 -10.71 9.82
CA LEU A 316 7.80 -12.02 9.30
C LEU A 316 7.15 -12.29 7.94
N LEU A 317 5.83 -12.11 7.84
CA LEU A 317 5.12 -12.33 6.58
C LEU A 317 5.48 -11.25 5.55
N GLY A 318 5.46 -9.97 5.95
CA GLY A 318 5.76 -8.86 5.05
C GLY A 318 7.19 -8.89 4.51
N LEU A 319 8.19 -8.92 5.39
CA LEU A 319 9.60 -8.95 4.98
C LEU A 319 10.00 -10.30 4.42
N GLY A 320 9.57 -11.42 5.00
CA GLY A 320 9.96 -12.74 4.49
C GLY A 320 9.41 -13.04 3.10
N LEU A 321 8.15 -12.69 2.81
CA LEU A 321 7.61 -12.81 1.46
C LEU A 321 8.25 -11.80 0.50
N SER A 322 8.56 -10.59 0.98
CA SER A 322 9.31 -9.59 0.21
C SER A 322 10.69 -10.11 -0.19
N THR A 323 11.47 -10.63 0.76
CA THR A 323 12.80 -11.19 0.50
C THR A 323 12.73 -12.36 -0.49
N ARG A 324 11.77 -13.28 -0.31
CA ARG A 324 11.54 -14.38 -1.26
C ARG A 324 11.31 -13.83 -2.68
N ASN A 325 10.41 -12.87 -2.83
CA ASN A 325 10.05 -12.32 -4.13
C ASN A 325 11.18 -11.48 -4.75
N GLY A 326 11.97 -10.78 -3.94
CA GLY A 326 13.16 -10.07 -4.40
C GLY A 326 14.26 -11.01 -4.87
N LEU A 327 14.53 -12.10 -4.15
CA LEU A 327 15.48 -13.13 -4.59
C LEU A 327 15.00 -13.82 -5.88
N LYS A 328 13.69 -14.08 -5.99
CA LYS A 328 13.08 -14.59 -7.22
C LYS A 328 13.28 -13.62 -8.39
N GLY A 329 13.01 -12.34 -8.17
CA GLY A 329 13.18 -11.29 -9.18
C GLY A 329 14.63 -11.12 -9.62
N TRP A 330 15.55 -11.08 -8.65
CA TRP A 330 16.98 -11.07 -8.90
C TRP A 330 17.42 -12.29 -9.72
N ALA A 331 17.01 -13.49 -9.31
CA ALA A 331 17.37 -14.72 -10.01
C ALA A 331 16.82 -14.72 -11.45
N ASN A 332 15.60 -14.21 -11.67
CA ASN A 332 15.08 -14.09 -13.03
C ASN A 332 15.88 -13.08 -13.89
N ILE A 333 16.36 -11.97 -13.31
CA ILE A 333 17.17 -10.98 -14.05
C ILE A 333 18.53 -11.56 -14.44
N TYR A 334 19.21 -12.27 -13.53
CA TYR A 334 20.62 -12.67 -13.72
C TYR A 334 20.83 -14.13 -14.10
N LEU A 335 19.92 -15.03 -13.73
CA LEU A 335 20.00 -16.47 -13.94
C LEU A 335 18.91 -17.00 -14.88
N GLY A 336 17.83 -16.22 -15.10
CA GLY A 336 16.65 -16.64 -15.85
C GLY A 336 15.80 -17.68 -15.10
N ASN A 337 14.75 -18.20 -15.78
CA ASN A 337 13.86 -19.26 -15.28
C ASN A 337 13.16 -18.93 -13.94
N GLU A 338 12.30 -17.91 -13.95
CA GLU A 338 11.58 -17.44 -12.76
C GLU A 338 10.81 -18.56 -12.03
N GLU A 339 10.17 -19.47 -12.76
CA GLU A 339 9.36 -20.54 -12.18
C GLU A 339 10.20 -21.55 -11.38
N TYR A 340 11.37 -21.93 -11.90
CA TYR A 340 12.29 -22.79 -11.16
C TYR A 340 12.70 -22.17 -9.83
N TRP A 341 13.18 -20.92 -9.85
CA TRP A 341 13.59 -20.22 -8.63
C TRP A 341 12.43 -19.96 -7.68
N SER A 342 11.23 -19.69 -8.20
CA SER A 342 10.01 -19.56 -7.41
C SER A 342 9.74 -20.83 -6.58
N GLY A 343 9.87 -22.01 -7.21
CA GLY A 343 9.71 -23.31 -6.55
C GLY A 343 10.80 -23.60 -5.52
N VAL A 344 12.08 -23.43 -5.90
CA VAL A 344 13.22 -23.63 -5.00
C VAL A 344 13.12 -22.72 -3.77
N LEU A 345 12.88 -21.43 -3.97
CA LEU A 345 12.76 -20.48 -2.86
C LEU A 345 11.57 -20.79 -1.94
N TRP A 346 10.45 -21.31 -2.47
CA TRP A 346 9.33 -21.74 -1.62
C TRP A 346 9.67 -22.90 -0.71
N MET A 347 10.48 -23.86 -1.19
CA MET A 347 10.92 -25.01 -0.41
C MET A 347 11.67 -24.59 0.86
N PHE A 348 12.39 -23.47 0.82
CA PHE A 348 13.11 -22.92 1.97
C PHE A 348 12.29 -21.89 2.76
N PHE A 349 11.73 -20.89 2.09
CA PHE A 349 11.03 -19.79 2.76
C PHE A 349 9.71 -20.21 3.40
N GLY A 350 8.98 -21.18 2.82
CA GLY A 350 7.74 -21.68 3.41
C GLY A 350 7.95 -22.27 4.81
N PRO A 351 8.80 -23.30 4.95
CA PRO A 351 9.15 -23.86 6.26
C PRO A 351 9.81 -22.85 7.20
N ALA A 352 10.69 -21.98 6.70
CA ALA A 352 11.35 -20.96 7.52
C ALA A 352 10.35 -19.93 8.09
N LEU A 353 9.37 -19.48 7.30
CA LEU A 353 8.30 -18.59 7.76
C LEU A 353 7.43 -19.28 8.83
N LEU A 354 7.04 -20.53 8.59
CA LEU A 354 6.25 -21.31 9.55
C LEU A 354 7.01 -21.49 10.87
N LEU A 355 8.29 -21.88 10.80
CA LEU A 355 9.15 -21.99 11.96
C LEU A 355 9.29 -20.65 12.69
N GLY A 356 9.49 -19.55 11.95
CA GLY A 356 9.55 -18.20 12.54
C GLY A 356 8.28 -17.79 13.28
N ILE A 357 7.10 -18.16 12.76
CA ILE A 357 5.81 -17.94 13.44
C ILE A 357 5.74 -18.78 14.71
N ILE A 358 6.08 -20.07 14.64
CA ILE A 358 6.08 -20.97 15.81
C ILE A 358 7.03 -20.45 16.89
N LEU A 359 8.26 -20.09 16.52
CA LEU A 359 9.25 -19.53 17.44
C LEU A 359 8.76 -18.22 18.07
N THR A 360 8.08 -17.37 17.30
CA THR A 360 7.46 -16.13 17.83
C THR A 360 6.42 -16.45 18.89
N VAL A 361 5.52 -17.41 18.63
CA VAL A 361 4.52 -17.85 19.61
C VAL A 361 5.18 -18.41 20.86
N ILE A 362 6.17 -19.31 20.71
CA ILE A 362 6.92 -19.89 21.83
C ILE A 362 7.61 -18.80 22.66
N CYS A 363 8.28 -17.84 22.02
CA CYS A 363 8.96 -16.73 22.70
C CYS A 363 8.00 -15.83 23.49
N ILE A 364 6.81 -15.56 22.95
CA ILE A 364 5.78 -14.76 23.63
C ILE A 364 5.18 -15.54 24.81
N VAL A 365 4.89 -16.83 24.63
CA VAL A 365 4.33 -17.68 25.69
C VAL A 365 5.33 -17.91 26.82
N ARG A 366 6.63 -18.06 26.51
CA ARG A 366 7.69 -18.24 27.52
C ARG A 366 8.03 -16.95 28.28
N ASN A 367 7.84 -15.79 27.67
CA ASN A 367 8.13 -14.49 28.28
C ASN A 367 6.94 -13.54 28.12
N PRO A 368 5.81 -13.82 28.79
CA PRO A 368 4.61 -13.01 28.67
C PRO A 368 4.77 -11.70 29.43
N LEU A 369 4.34 -10.60 28.83
CA LEU A 369 4.14 -9.34 29.55
C LEU A 369 2.77 -9.36 30.25
N PRO A 370 2.66 -8.85 31.49
CA PRO A 370 1.39 -8.78 32.20
C PRO A 370 0.39 -7.87 31.47
N ALA A 371 -0.91 -8.13 31.64
CA ALA A 371 -1.93 -7.24 31.10
C ALA A 371 -1.76 -5.82 31.67
N GLY A 372 -1.87 -4.81 30.80
CA GLY A 372 -1.65 -3.43 31.20
C GLY A 372 -0.19 -3.09 31.51
N PHE A 373 0.78 -3.83 30.97
CA PHE A 373 2.22 -3.58 31.16
C PHE A 373 2.56 -2.09 30.97
N PRO A 374 3.11 -1.41 32.00
CA PRO A 374 3.35 0.04 31.96
C PRO A 374 4.60 0.40 31.14
N GLY A 375 5.50 -0.57 30.92
CA GLY A 375 6.74 -0.35 30.18
C GLY A 375 6.56 -0.31 28.66
N LYS A 376 7.68 -0.08 27.97
CA LYS A 376 7.71 -0.14 26.50
C LYS A 376 7.55 -1.58 26.04
N VAL A 377 6.40 -1.90 25.45
CA VAL A 377 6.13 -3.21 24.82
C VAL A 377 7.20 -3.58 23.78
N PHE A 378 7.77 -2.56 23.12
CA PHE A 378 8.84 -2.70 22.12
C PHE A 378 10.00 -1.76 22.49
N PRO A 379 10.97 -2.19 23.30
CA PRO A 379 12.10 -1.34 23.69
C PRO A 379 13.04 -1.02 22.50
N ARG A 380 12.96 -1.80 21.41
CA ARG A 380 13.78 -1.68 20.21
C ARG A 380 12.94 -1.42 18.94
N ASP A 381 11.87 -0.65 19.07
CA ASP A 381 11.01 -0.24 17.95
C ASP A 381 11.79 0.40 16.79
N GLN A 382 12.80 1.22 17.10
CA GLN A 382 13.71 1.84 16.14
C GLN A 382 14.49 0.82 15.29
N TRP A 383 14.89 -0.30 15.89
CA TRP A 383 15.61 -1.35 15.17
C TRP A 383 14.70 -2.06 14.18
N LEU A 384 13.42 -2.23 14.51
CA LEU A 384 12.44 -2.83 13.59
C LEU A 384 12.16 -1.93 12.38
N MET A 385 12.09 -0.61 12.59
CA MET A 385 11.96 0.36 11.50
C MET A 385 13.22 0.35 10.61
N TRP A 386 14.42 0.42 11.20
CA TRP A 386 15.67 0.36 10.44
C TRP A 386 15.84 -0.96 9.68
N LEU A 387 15.54 -2.09 10.31
CA LEU A 387 15.56 -3.41 9.66
C LEU A 387 14.65 -3.41 8.42
N THR A 388 13.43 -2.89 8.56
CA THR A 388 12.48 -2.78 7.45
C THR A 388 13.05 -1.90 6.34
N LEU A 389 13.55 -0.71 6.65
CA LEU A 389 14.12 0.20 5.65
C LEU A 389 15.32 -0.40 4.92
N LEU A 390 16.24 -1.02 5.65
CA LEU A 390 17.44 -1.62 5.08
C LEU A 390 17.09 -2.80 4.18
N VAL A 391 16.21 -3.71 4.65
CA VAL A 391 15.78 -4.86 3.85
C VAL A 391 15.06 -4.40 2.58
N LEU A 392 14.11 -3.46 2.69
CA LEU A 392 13.39 -2.95 1.52
C LEU A 392 14.34 -2.25 0.53
N ASN A 393 15.27 -1.42 1.01
CA ASN A 393 16.24 -0.76 0.13
C ASN A 393 17.17 -1.77 -0.55
N VAL A 394 17.74 -2.73 0.19
CA VAL A 394 18.59 -3.79 -0.39
C VAL A 394 17.82 -4.57 -1.45
N LEU A 395 16.58 -4.95 -1.17
CA LEU A 395 15.75 -5.68 -2.14
C LEU A 395 15.41 -4.84 -3.37
N ALA A 396 15.14 -3.54 -3.20
CA ALA A 396 14.90 -2.62 -4.32
C ALA A 396 16.13 -2.51 -5.22
N GLN A 397 17.33 -2.42 -4.64
CA GLN A 397 18.59 -2.42 -5.39
C GLN A 397 18.83 -3.76 -6.10
N LEU A 398 18.57 -4.89 -5.43
CA LEU A 398 18.78 -6.23 -5.99
C LEU A 398 17.91 -6.52 -7.24
N VAL A 399 16.70 -5.97 -7.29
CA VAL A 399 15.82 -6.14 -8.46
C VAL A 399 15.90 -4.97 -9.45
N THR A 400 16.81 -4.04 -9.21
CA THR A 400 17.25 -3.10 -10.24
C THR A 400 18.15 -3.86 -11.20
N GLY A 401 17.94 -3.69 -12.50
CA GLY A 401 18.69 -4.40 -13.53
C GLY A 401 20.18 -4.03 -13.56
N PRO A 402 20.93 -4.56 -14.54
CA PRO A 402 22.36 -4.31 -14.64
C PRO A 402 22.70 -2.81 -14.68
N HIS A 403 23.65 -2.37 -13.85
CA HIS A 403 24.12 -0.98 -13.81
C HIS A 403 24.85 -0.51 -15.09
N SER A 404 25.13 -1.43 -16.02
CA SER A 404 25.56 -1.07 -17.37
C SER A 404 24.46 -0.34 -18.16
N ALA A 405 23.19 -0.52 -17.80
CA ALA A 405 22.07 0.22 -18.38
C ALA A 405 21.84 1.51 -17.59
N MET A 406 21.99 2.66 -18.24
CA MET A 406 21.83 3.97 -17.59
C MET A 406 20.46 4.16 -16.92
N PRO A 407 19.31 3.73 -17.49
CA PRO A 407 18.03 3.78 -16.81
C PRO A 407 18.03 3.05 -15.46
N GLU A 408 18.66 1.89 -15.39
CA GLU A 408 18.77 1.08 -14.17
C GLU A 408 19.65 1.78 -13.13
N THR A 409 20.77 2.36 -13.55
CA THR A 409 21.64 3.18 -12.67
C THR A 409 20.91 4.41 -12.13
N SER A 410 20.12 5.10 -12.95
CA SER A 410 19.31 6.23 -12.48
C SER A 410 18.28 5.81 -11.43
N PHE A 411 17.62 4.65 -11.59
CA PHE A 411 16.71 4.12 -10.57
C PHE A 411 17.43 3.68 -9.28
N SER A 412 18.61 3.08 -9.40
CA SER A 412 19.44 2.74 -8.23
C SER A 412 19.78 3.97 -7.39
N VAL A 413 20.24 5.05 -8.04
CA VAL A 413 20.50 6.35 -7.39
C VAL A 413 19.22 6.92 -6.78
N TYR A 414 18.11 6.87 -7.52
CA TYR A 414 16.81 7.33 -7.03
C TYR A 414 16.37 6.61 -5.74
N TYR A 415 16.50 5.28 -5.69
CA TYR A 415 16.19 4.50 -4.49
C TYR A 415 17.11 4.86 -3.32
N ALA A 416 18.40 5.08 -3.57
CA ALA A 416 19.32 5.54 -2.53
C ALA A 416 18.92 6.92 -1.98
N LEU A 417 18.52 7.86 -2.84
CA LEU A 417 18.04 9.18 -2.42
C LEU A 417 16.76 9.08 -1.58
N LEU A 418 15.78 8.30 -2.01
CA LEU A 418 14.55 8.09 -1.24
C LEU A 418 14.84 7.40 0.11
N PHE A 419 15.73 6.41 0.13
CA PHE A 419 16.19 5.79 1.37
C PHE A 419 16.81 6.84 2.29
N LEU A 420 17.69 7.72 1.81
CA LEU A 420 18.30 8.78 2.62
C LEU A 420 17.26 9.74 3.19
N VAL A 421 16.25 10.16 2.40
CA VAL A 421 15.15 10.99 2.90
C VAL A 421 14.40 10.27 4.02
N THR A 422 14.02 9.01 3.83
CA THR A 422 13.32 8.23 4.87
C THR A 422 14.18 8.03 6.11
N ALA A 423 15.48 7.77 5.94
CA ALA A 423 16.47 7.58 7.00
C ALA A 423 16.63 8.83 7.87
N VAL A 424 16.72 10.02 7.25
CA VAL A 424 16.80 11.31 7.95
C VAL A 424 15.55 11.55 8.78
N ILE A 425 14.36 11.33 8.20
CA ILE A 425 13.09 11.52 8.92
C ILE A 425 12.97 10.52 10.08
N VAL A 426 13.33 9.25 9.88
CA VAL A 426 13.30 8.24 10.95
C VAL A 426 14.29 8.57 12.06
N ALA A 427 15.51 9.01 11.72
CA ALA A 427 16.50 9.46 12.71
C ALA A 427 16.01 10.67 13.51
N HIS A 428 15.26 11.59 12.88
CA HIS A 428 14.62 12.71 13.57
C HIS A 428 13.61 12.24 14.62
N TYR A 429 12.70 11.33 14.28
CA TYR A 429 11.75 10.74 15.25
C TYR A 429 12.43 9.90 16.35
N GLN A 430 13.61 9.34 16.09
CA GLN A 430 14.38 8.61 17.11
C GLN A 430 14.93 9.52 18.20
N ARG A 431 15.39 10.73 17.81
CA ARG A 431 15.94 11.73 18.72
C ARG A 431 14.89 12.47 19.53
N MET A 432 13.61 12.35 19.19
CA MET A 432 12.55 12.94 20.00
C MET A 432 12.48 12.29 21.38
N PRO A 433 12.26 13.08 22.44
CA PRO A 433 11.99 12.56 23.77
C PRO A 433 10.85 11.55 23.68
N SER A 434 11.13 10.31 24.07
CA SER A 434 10.08 9.32 24.25
C SER A 434 9.30 9.73 25.50
N PRO A 435 7.95 9.76 25.48
CA PRO A 435 7.16 10.13 26.64
C PRO A 435 7.40 9.24 27.88
N ASN A 436 8.11 8.12 27.73
CA ASN A 436 8.42 7.15 28.79
C ASN A 436 9.94 7.11 29.11
N ALA A 437 10.65 8.24 29.07
CA ALA A 437 12.07 8.33 29.43
C ALA A 437 12.31 8.77 30.89
N ALA A 438 11.25 8.84 31.71
CA ALA A 438 11.31 9.05 33.16
C ALA A 438 10.94 7.75 33.90
#